data_AF-A0A1M6WIR7-F1
#
_entry.id   AF-A0A1M6WIR7-F1
#
_cell.length_a   1.000
_cell.length_b   1.000
_cell.length_c   1.000
_cell.angle_alpha   90.00
_cell.angle_beta   90.00
_cell.angle_gamma   90.00
#
_symmetry.space_group_name_H-M   'P 1'
#
loop_
_entity.id
_entity.type
_entity.pdbx_description
1 polymer ?
#
loop_
_entity_poly.entity_id
_entity_poly.type
_entity_poly.pdbx_seq_one_letter_code
_entity_poly.pdbx_strand_id
1 'polypeptide(L)'
;MRKRVIASAAAALGFLLVIPASAADAGPGAPGIGDPYYPTYGNGGYDVSHYGLDLSYQPATDTLSGTATLQATATQGLTSFDLDFALTVSKVTVDGRPARFATSGEQELVITPDRAVPRGHRITVAVTYSGVPSSVERYGFTSWQRTPDGGVAANEPESAWWWFPSNDHPLDKATYDVNVRVPAGEQAVSNGLLLSQRTSGGWTAYHWRQDEPQATYLATLALGHFAFTHSRTRTGVPVINAYSTDLPAATAANARAGVDRTGEIIDFLSTWFGPYPFDAAGGYVPNVPTHFSLEAQTRVFYSPAVFATTDGIGTVAHELSHQWWGDDVSLARWSDIWLNEGFATYGSWLWAEHQGKGTVQQIARQTYDSYPADDPFWTVEPGDPGPARQFDDAVYDRGAVAIQALRTTIGERPFRALLKAWPARHRYGNGTIAEFRALAEKLSGQDLGGFFQTWLYTPAKPAVLPGG
;
A
#
# COMPACT_ATOMS: atom_id res chain seq x y z
N MET A 1 -76.48 21.86 -55.19
CA MET A 1 -76.62 20.91 -54.07
C MET A 1 -75.58 19.81 -54.19
N ARG A 2 -74.45 19.92 -53.46
CA ARG A 2 -73.45 18.85 -53.32
C ARG A 2 -73.13 18.71 -51.84
N LYS A 3 -73.56 17.61 -51.24
CA LYS A 3 -73.24 17.23 -49.86
C LYS A 3 -71.76 16.84 -49.79
N ARG A 4 -71.01 17.44 -48.87
CA ARG A 4 -69.72 16.91 -48.41
C ARG A 4 -69.83 16.65 -46.91
N VAL A 5 -69.65 15.38 -46.58
CA VAL A 5 -69.51 14.84 -45.23
C VAL A 5 -68.12 15.20 -44.74
N ILE A 6 -68.00 15.81 -43.56
CA ILE A 6 -66.73 15.96 -42.84
C ILE A 6 -66.79 14.97 -41.68
N ALA A 7 -65.88 14.01 -41.71
CA ALA A 7 -65.69 13.00 -40.68
C ALA A 7 -64.95 13.62 -39.49
N SER A 8 -65.47 13.39 -38.29
CA SER A 8 -64.82 13.75 -37.03
C SER A 8 -63.73 12.73 -36.70
N ALA A 9 -62.46 13.18 -36.66
CA ALA A 9 -61.36 12.39 -36.13
C ALA A 9 -61.25 12.64 -34.61
N ALA A 10 -61.51 11.59 -33.81
CA ALA A 10 -61.27 11.60 -32.38
C ALA A 10 -59.76 11.40 -32.12
N ALA A 11 -59.11 12.40 -31.52
CA ALA A 11 -57.74 12.29 -31.04
C ALA A 11 -57.73 11.54 -29.69
N ALA A 12 -57.21 10.32 -29.67
CA ALA A 12 -56.91 9.60 -28.44
C ALA A 12 -55.58 10.15 -27.86
N LEU A 13 -55.66 10.89 -26.75
CA LEU A 13 -54.48 11.20 -25.93
C LEU A 13 -54.02 9.92 -25.22
N GLY A 14 -52.92 9.33 -25.70
CA GLY A 14 -52.18 8.33 -24.95
C GLY A 14 -51.43 8.99 -23.79
N PHE A 15 -51.85 8.70 -22.56
CA PHE A 15 -51.02 8.97 -21.38
C PHE A 15 -49.77 8.08 -21.48
N LEU A 16 -48.64 8.67 -21.85
CA LEU A 16 -47.32 8.09 -21.61
C LEU A 16 -47.11 8.07 -20.09
N LEU A 17 -47.36 6.92 -19.49
CA LEU A 17 -46.84 6.58 -18.17
C LEU A 17 -45.32 6.66 -18.25
N VAL A 18 -44.77 7.76 -17.73
CA VAL A 18 -43.35 7.84 -17.38
C VAL A 18 -43.15 6.84 -16.26
N ILE A 19 -42.67 5.64 -16.60
CA ILE A 19 -42.13 4.71 -15.63
C ILE A 19 -40.94 5.45 -15.01
N PRO A 20 -40.94 5.79 -13.71
CA PRO A 20 -39.73 6.29 -13.08
C PRO A 20 -38.66 5.22 -13.29
N ALA A 21 -37.49 5.63 -13.80
CA ALA A 21 -36.35 4.75 -13.91
C ALA A 21 -36.21 4.02 -12.56
N SER A 22 -36.40 2.69 -12.56
CA SER A 22 -36.33 1.89 -11.35
C SER A 22 -35.06 2.28 -10.61
N ALA A 23 -35.21 2.77 -9.38
CA ALA A 23 -34.11 2.74 -8.43
C ALA A 23 -33.58 1.31 -8.49
N ALA A 24 -32.32 1.12 -8.88
CA ALA A 24 -31.71 -0.19 -8.74
C ALA A 24 -31.93 -0.61 -7.28
N ASP A 25 -32.50 -1.80 -7.07
CA ASP A 25 -32.76 -2.29 -5.72
C ASP A 25 -31.46 -2.27 -4.93
N ALA A 26 -31.45 -1.56 -3.79
CA ALA A 26 -30.29 -1.52 -2.92
C ALA A 26 -30.02 -2.93 -2.38
N GLY A 27 -28.74 -3.33 -2.36
CA GLY A 27 -28.30 -4.64 -1.91
C GLY A 27 -27.14 -4.54 -0.94
N PRO A 28 -26.72 -5.65 -0.31
CA PRO A 28 -25.48 -5.67 0.46
C PRO A 28 -24.29 -5.42 -0.49
N GLY A 29 -23.27 -4.71 0.02
CA GLY A 29 -21.97 -4.65 -0.63
C GLY A 29 -21.34 -6.03 -0.81
N ALA A 30 -20.32 -6.12 -1.66
CA ALA A 30 -19.62 -7.38 -1.86
C ALA A 30 -18.72 -7.68 -0.63
N PRO A 31 -18.69 -8.92 -0.12
CA PRO A 31 -17.95 -9.31 1.09
C PRO A 31 -16.44 -9.50 0.85
N GLY A 32 -15.86 -8.64 0.01
CA GLY A 32 -14.56 -8.81 -0.64
C GLY A 32 -14.45 -7.84 -1.81
N ILE A 33 -13.27 -7.26 -2.05
CA ILE A 33 -13.07 -6.37 -3.21
C ILE A 33 -12.94 -7.14 -4.53
N GLY A 34 -12.64 -8.44 -4.45
CA GLY A 34 -12.58 -9.35 -5.61
C GLY A 34 -11.18 -9.85 -5.98
N ASP A 35 -10.21 -9.76 -5.08
CA ASP A 35 -8.88 -10.36 -5.28
C ASP A 35 -8.89 -11.87 -4.98
N PRO A 36 -8.45 -12.74 -5.91
CA PRO A 36 -8.44 -14.19 -5.68
C PRO A 36 -7.48 -14.68 -4.58
N TYR A 37 -6.41 -13.96 -4.29
CA TYR A 37 -5.47 -14.31 -3.21
C TYR A 37 -6.07 -13.98 -1.85
N TYR A 38 -6.85 -12.89 -1.77
CA TYR A 38 -7.47 -12.39 -0.55
C TYR A 38 -8.97 -12.13 -0.76
N PRO A 39 -9.78 -13.20 -0.86
CA PRO A 39 -11.17 -13.11 -1.30
C PRO A 39 -12.10 -12.36 -0.34
N THR A 40 -11.68 -12.15 0.91
CA THR A 40 -12.44 -11.46 1.97
C THR A 40 -11.78 -10.15 2.41
N TYR A 41 -10.83 -9.61 1.62
CA TYR A 41 -10.11 -8.40 1.99
C TYR A 41 -10.66 -7.23 1.19
N GLY A 42 -10.87 -6.12 1.89
CA GLY A 42 -11.68 -5.03 1.39
C GLY A 42 -13.10 -5.47 1.05
N ASN A 43 -13.91 -4.52 0.59
CA ASN A 43 -15.32 -4.73 0.31
C ASN A 43 -15.72 -3.95 -0.93
N GLY A 44 -16.65 -4.52 -1.69
CA GLY A 44 -17.19 -3.87 -2.88
C GLY A 44 -18.40 -3.00 -2.57
N GLY A 45 -18.67 -2.05 -3.45
CA GLY A 45 -19.90 -1.25 -3.43
C GLY A 45 -19.74 0.15 -2.85
N TYR A 46 -18.55 0.51 -2.39
CA TYR A 46 -18.12 1.86 -2.04
C TYR A 46 -16.63 2.06 -2.38
N ASP A 47 -16.16 3.29 -2.27
CA ASP A 47 -14.79 3.73 -2.57
C ASP A 47 -14.39 4.77 -1.49
N VAL A 48 -13.31 4.52 -0.75
CA VAL A 48 -12.87 5.36 0.37
C VAL A 48 -11.89 6.43 -0.12
N SER A 49 -12.26 7.70 0.07
CA SER A 49 -11.41 8.84 -0.28
C SER A 49 -10.49 9.32 0.84
N HIS A 50 -10.85 9.09 2.10
CA HIS A 50 -10.12 9.63 3.24
C HIS A 50 -10.36 8.85 4.53
N TYR A 51 -9.30 8.67 5.34
CA TYR A 51 -9.34 8.19 6.71
C TYR A 51 -8.88 9.29 7.69
N GLY A 52 -9.77 9.69 8.60
CA GLY A 52 -9.42 10.49 9.78
C GLY A 52 -9.33 9.58 11.00
N LEU A 53 -8.13 9.44 11.57
CA LEU A 53 -7.87 8.57 12.71
C LEU A 53 -7.59 9.41 13.95
N ASP A 54 -8.54 9.43 14.89
CA ASP A 54 -8.39 10.11 16.18
C ASP A 54 -8.13 9.08 17.29
N LEU A 55 -6.85 8.94 17.65
CA LEU A 55 -6.32 7.86 18.45
C LEU A 55 -5.74 8.33 19.78
N SER A 56 -5.78 7.46 20.78
CA SER A 56 -5.03 7.56 22.02
C SER A 56 -4.39 6.22 22.33
N TYR A 57 -3.10 6.23 22.64
CA TYR A 57 -2.34 5.03 22.98
C TYR A 57 -1.69 5.18 24.35
N GLN A 58 -1.81 4.13 25.17
CA GLN A 58 -1.20 4.04 26.48
C GLN A 58 -0.14 2.93 26.50
N PRO A 59 1.16 3.26 26.42
CA PRO A 59 2.21 2.24 26.38
C PRO A 59 2.19 1.28 27.57
N ALA A 60 1.90 1.79 28.77
CA ALA A 60 1.90 0.99 30.00
C ALA A 60 0.87 -0.17 29.98
N THR A 61 -0.21 -0.04 29.20
CA THR A 61 -1.27 -1.06 29.10
C THR A 61 -1.42 -1.60 27.68
N ASP A 62 -0.56 -1.16 26.75
CA ASP A 62 -0.67 -1.40 25.30
C ASP A 62 -2.08 -1.13 24.75
N THR A 63 -2.82 -0.21 25.36
CA THR A 63 -4.21 0.05 24.97
C THR A 63 -4.25 1.11 23.88
N LEU A 64 -4.79 0.74 22.73
CA LEU A 64 -5.18 1.66 21.67
C LEU A 64 -6.69 1.90 21.76
N SER A 65 -7.11 3.16 21.69
CA SER A 65 -8.52 3.54 21.63
C SER A 65 -8.70 4.75 20.72
N GLY A 66 -9.85 4.86 20.07
CA GLY A 66 -10.06 5.97 19.18
C GLY A 66 -11.35 5.91 18.39
N THR A 67 -11.46 6.83 17.45
CA THR A 67 -12.50 6.82 16.41
C THR A 67 -11.82 6.95 15.05
N ALA A 68 -12.12 6.02 14.16
CA ALA A 68 -11.80 6.16 12.74
C ALA A 68 -13.01 6.73 12.01
N THR A 69 -12.80 7.77 11.22
CA THR A 69 -13.81 8.43 10.39
C THR A 69 -13.42 8.26 8.92
N LEU A 70 -14.20 7.49 8.18
CA LEU A 70 -14.00 7.23 6.75
C LEU A 70 -14.93 8.12 5.94
N GLN A 71 -14.39 8.79 4.93
CA GLN A 71 -15.19 9.44 3.87
C GLN A 71 -15.18 8.56 2.64
N ALA A 72 -16.35 8.06 2.24
CA ALA A 72 -16.48 7.16 1.11
C ALA A 72 -17.63 7.57 0.18
N THR A 73 -17.62 7.07 -1.06
CA THR A 73 -18.71 7.22 -2.01
C THR A 73 -19.30 5.85 -2.34
N ALA A 74 -20.61 5.67 -2.17
CA ALA A 74 -21.27 4.43 -2.54
C ALA A 74 -21.26 4.26 -4.07
N THR A 75 -20.71 3.18 -4.59
CA THR A 75 -20.65 2.88 -6.03
C THR A 75 -21.90 2.12 -6.52
N GLN A 76 -22.71 1.62 -5.57
CA GLN A 76 -24.05 1.05 -5.75
C GLN A 76 -25.01 1.48 -4.63
N GLY A 77 -26.27 1.04 -4.68
CA GLY A 77 -27.19 1.22 -3.55
C GLY A 77 -26.89 0.17 -2.47
N LEU A 78 -26.60 0.58 -1.23
CA LEU A 78 -26.14 -0.30 -0.16
C LEU A 78 -27.18 -0.45 0.97
N THR A 79 -27.59 -1.67 1.27
CA THR A 79 -28.33 -2.02 2.50
C THR A 79 -27.40 -2.40 3.65
N SER A 80 -26.20 -2.87 3.33
CA SER A 80 -25.07 -3.07 4.24
C SER A 80 -23.76 -2.96 3.46
N PHE A 81 -22.67 -2.78 4.16
CA PHE A 81 -21.29 -2.84 3.66
C PHE A 81 -20.37 -3.16 4.82
N ASP A 82 -19.17 -3.64 4.56
CA ASP A 82 -18.27 -4.10 5.60
C ASP A 82 -16.93 -3.34 5.57
N LEU A 83 -16.16 -3.46 6.64
CA LEU A 83 -14.78 -2.99 6.80
C LEU A 83 -13.98 -4.12 7.44
N ASP A 84 -12.69 -4.21 7.18
CA ASP A 84 -11.77 -5.08 7.88
C ASP A 84 -11.36 -4.46 9.22
N PHE A 85 -11.58 -5.15 10.34
CA PHE A 85 -11.18 -4.69 11.67
C PHE A 85 -11.13 -5.77 12.78
N ALA A 86 -10.07 -5.75 13.59
CA ALA A 86 -9.82 -6.78 14.60
C ALA A 86 -10.06 -6.34 16.06
N LEU A 87 -10.07 -5.04 16.39
CA LEU A 87 -10.28 -4.57 17.76
C LEU A 87 -11.77 -4.49 18.13
N THR A 88 -12.04 -4.28 19.43
CA THR A 88 -13.42 -4.23 19.93
C THR A 88 -14.11 -2.92 19.54
N VAL A 89 -15.16 -3.02 18.72
CA VAL A 89 -16.00 -1.89 18.32
C VAL A 89 -17.10 -1.65 19.35
N SER A 90 -17.26 -0.41 19.82
CA SER A 90 -18.33 -0.02 20.74
C SER A 90 -19.45 0.75 20.06
N LYS A 91 -19.19 1.42 18.93
CA LYS A 91 -20.16 2.27 18.25
C LYS A 91 -19.82 2.43 16.77
N VAL A 92 -20.83 2.37 15.91
CA VAL A 92 -20.73 2.75 14.49
C VAL A 92 -21.82 3.77 14.17
N THR A 93 -21.48 4.81 13.41
CA THR A 93 -22.43 5.73 12.79
C THR A 93 -22.20 5.87 11.30
N VAL A 94 -23.28 6.03 10.54
CA VAL A 94 -23.26 6.36 9.12
C VAL A 94 -24.03 7.67 8.95
N ASP A 95 -23.36 8.70 8.40
CA ASP A 95 -23.86 10.08 8.30
C ASP A 95 -24.38 10.65 9.63
N GLY A 96 -23.65 10.36 10.70
CA GLY A 96 -23.98 10.77 12.07
C GLY A 96 -25.17 10.05 12.71
N ARG A 97 -25.82 9.12 12.01
CA ARG A 97 -26.90 8.28 12.56
C ARG A 97 -26.33 6.94 13.05
N PRO A 98 -26.81 6.40 14.18
CA PRO A 98 -26.42 5.06 14.63
C PRO A 98 -26.65 4.01 13.54
N ALA A 99 -25.68 3.14 13.32
CA ALA A 99 -25.79 1.97 12.47
C ALA A 99 -25.68 0.70 13.32
N ARG A 100 -26.35 -0.38 12.90
CA ARG A 100 -26.10 -1.70 13.50
C ARG A 100 -24.79 -2.23 12.93
N PHE A 101 -24.08 -3.03 13.73
CA PHE A 101 -22.88 -3.70 13.27
C PHE A 101 -22.76 -5.10 13.86
N ALA A 102 -22.04 -5.98 13.18
CA ALA A 102 -21.70 -7.33 13.62
C ALA A 102 -20.31 -7.71 13.11
N THR A 103 -19.58 -8.51 13.87
CA THR A 103 -18.32 -9.11 13.40
C THR A 103 -18.57 -10.45 12.74
N SER A 104 -17.86 -10.77 11.67
CA SER A 104 -17.93 -12.05 10.95
C SER A 104 -16.53 -12.51 10.54
N GLY A 105 -16.32 -13.83 10.45
CA GLY A 105 -15.01 -14.38 10.09
C GLY A 105 -13.89 -13.93 11.03
N GLU A 106 -12.71 -13.69 10.46
CA GLU A 106 -11.53 -13.23 11.20
C GLU A 106 -11.53 -11.69 11.34
N GLN A 107 -12.01 -10.97 10.33
CA GLN A 107 -11.81 -9.52 10.18
C GLN A 107 -13.07 -8.69 9.91
N GLU A 108 -14.16 -9.28 9.43
CA GLU A 108 -15.23 -8.50 8.82
C GLU A 108 -16.07 -7.76 9.88
N LEU A 109 -16.16 -6.44 9.78
CA LEU A 109 -17.08 -5.57 10.50
C LEU A 109 -18.24 -5.19 9.57
N VAL A 110 -19.30 -5.98 9.61
CA VAL A 110 -20.52 -5.77 8.82
C VAL A 110 -21.31 -4.60 9.38
N ILE A 111 -21.53 -3.55 8.57
CA ILE A 111 -22.26 -2.33 8.95
C ILE A 111 -23.61 -2.30 8.23
N THR A 112 -24.69 -2.14 8.99
CA THR A 112 -26.05 -1.96 8.47
C THR A 112 -26.57 -0.57 8.84
N PRO A 113 -26.58 0.38 7.89
CA PRO A 113 -27.17 1.70 8.08
C PRO A 113 -28.66 1.64 8.45
N ASP A 114 -29.18 2.66 9.13
CA ASP A 114 -30.62 2.79 9.43
C ASP A 114 -31.48 2.91 8.16
N ARG A 115 -30.91 3.48 7.09
CA ARG A 115 -31.53 3.60 5.76
C ARG A 115 -30.53 3.20 4.70
N ALA A 116 -31.01 2.50 3.67
CA ALA A 116 -30.17 2.16 2.53
C ALA A 116 -29.49 3.41 1.96
N VAL A 117 -28.21 3.29 1.67
CA VAL A 117 -27.37 4.34 1.09
C VAL A 117 -27.57 4.33 -0.42
N PRO A 118 -28.00 5.44 -1.05
CA PRO A 118 -28.13 5.49 -2.50
C PRO A 118 -26.78 5.43 -3.22
N ARG A 119 -26.76 4.88 -4.44
CA ARG A 119 -25.60 4.98 -5.34
C ARG A 119 -25.20 6.44 -5.57
N GLY A 120 -23.91 6.71 -5.51
CA GLY A 120 -23.30 8.04 -5.67
C GLY A 120 -23.39 8.93 -4.44
N HIS A 121 -24.01 8.46 -3.35
CA HIS A 121 -24.07 9.21 -2.10
C HIS A 121 -22.70 9.15 -1.40
N ARG A 122 -22.25 10.31 -0.91
CA ARG A 122 -21.05 10.42 -0.07
C ARG A 122 -21.45 10.09 1.37
N ILE A 123 -20.84 9.05 1.92
CA ILE A 123 -21.05 8.60 3.29
C ILE A 123 -19.89 9.00 4.18
N THR A 124 -20.22 9.37 5.42
CA THR A 124 -19.26 9.46 6.52
C THR A 124 -19.52 8.32 7.48
N VAL A 125 -18.57 7.39 7.60
CA VAL A 125 -18.64 6.26 8.54
C VAL A 125 -17.73 6.58 9.71
N ALA A 126 -18.23 6.53 10.94
CA ALA A 126 -17.41 6.69 12.13
C ALA A 126 -17.50 5.45 13.02
N VAL A 127 -16.36 4.87 13.34
CA VAL A 127 -16.24 3.64 14.14
C VAL A 127 -15.43 3.96 15.40
N THR A 128 -16.04 3.82 16.57
CA THR A 128 -15.38 3.99 17.87
C THR A 128 -15.00 2.62 18.43
N TYR A 129 -13.75 2.47 18.85
CA TYR A 129 -13.18 1.20 19.27
C TYR A 129 -12.10 1.36 20.33
N SER A 130 -11.75 0.24 20.95
CA SER A 130 -10.59 0.11 21.84
C SER A 130 -10.11 -1.33 21.92
N GLY A 131 -8.85 -1.54 22.26
CA GLY A 131 -8.30 -2.87 22.50
C GLY A 131 -6.84 -2.83 22.91
N VAL A 132 -6.25 -4.01 23.09
CA VAL A 132 -4.82 -4.22 23.29
C VAL A 132 -4.29 -4.88 22.02
N PRO A 133 -3.80 -4.12 21.03
CA PRO A 133 -3.55 -4.67 19.69
C PRO A 133 -2.54 -5.83 19.67
N SER A 134 -1.52 -5.82 20.54
CA SER A 134 -0.55 -6.93 20.61
C SER A 134 -1.15 -8.25 21.11
N SER A 135 -2.32 -8.21 21.76
CA SER A 135 -3.05 -9.40 22.21
C SER A 135 -4.01 -9.95 21.16
N VAL A 136 -4.18 -9.25 20.03
CA VAL A 136 -5.10 -9.62 18.97
C VAL A 136 -4.34 -10.39 17.90
N GLU A 137 -4.64 -11.69 17.84
CA GLU A 137 -4.13 -12.61 16.83
C GLU A 137 -5.26 -12.99 15.85
N ARG A 138 -4.96 -12.99 14.56
CA ARG A 138 -5.81 -13.48 13.47
C ARG A 138 -4.97 -14.25 12.49
N TYR A 139 -5.54 -15.31 11.92
CA TYR A 139 -4.80 -16.22 11.03
C TYR A 139 -3.46 -16.74 11.61
N GLY A 140 -3.32 -16.77 12.95
CA GLY A 140 -2.11 -17.24 13.65
C GLY A 140 -1.00 -16.20 13.84
N PHE A 141 -1.25 -14.91 13.56
CA PHE A 141 -0.25 -13.85 13.76
C PHE A 141 -0.87 -12.50 14.18
N THR A 142 -0.02 -11.54 14.52
CA THR A 142 -0.39 -10.15 14.77
C THR A 142 0.49 -9.20 13.96
N SER A 143 -0.13 -8.20 13.32
CA SER A 143 0.59 -7.13 12.63
C SER A 143 0.97 -5.97 13.56
N TRP A 144 0.54 -6.00 14.82
CA TRP A 144 0.98 -5.04 15.84
C TRP A 144 2.17 -5.57 16.64
N GLN A 145 3.32 -4.95 16.46
CA GLN A 145 4.56 -5.30 17.14
C GLN A 145 4.73 -4.47 18.40
N ARG A 146 4.59 -5.10 19.59
CA ARG A 146 4.89 -4.45 20.87
C ARG A 146 6.41 -4.25 20.99
N THR A 147 6.85 -3.01 21.19
CA THR A 147 8.24 -2.67 21.55
C THR A 147 8.40 -2.67 23.08
N PRO A 148 9.59 -2.45 23.67
CA PRO A 148 9.70 -2.26 25.12
C PRO A 148 8.89 -1.08 25.67
N ASP A 149 8.75 -0.01 24.88
CA ASP A 149 8.28 1.31 25.30
C ASP A 149 7.03 1.81 24.56
N GLY A 150 6.56 1.09 23.55
CA GLY A 150 5.32 1.37 22.83
C GLY A 150 4.98 0.28 21.79
N GLY A 151 4.61 0.66 20.59
CA GLY A 151 4.10 -0.28 19.60
C GLY A 151 4.28 0.22 18.17
N VAL A 152 4.35 -0.72 17.24
CA VAL A 152 4.50 -0.45 15.81
C VAL A 152 3.47 -1.25 15.02
N ALA A 153 2.76 -0.57 14.12
CA ALA A 153 1.96 -1.20 13.07
C ALA A 153 2.66 -1.01 11.71
N ALA A 154 3.22 -2.10 11.18
CA ALA A 154 3.84 -2.17 9.86
C ALA A 154 3.92 -3.65 9.44
N ASN A 155 3.13 -4.03 8.42
CA ASN A 155 3.18 -5.35 7.79
C ASN A 155 2.47 -5.31 6.43
N GLU A 156 2.74 -6.30 5.58
CA GLU A 156 2.13 -6.51 4.26
C GLU A 156 1.85 -8.02 4.09
N PRO A 157 0.70 -8.44 3.52
CA PRO A 157 -0.32 -7.68 2.78
C PRO A 157 -1.22 -6.81 3.65
N GLU A 158 -1.10 -6.96 4.96
CA GLU A 158 -2.11 -6.49 5.90
C GLU A 158 -1.54 -5.99 7.22
N SER A 159 -1.95 -4.79 7.59
CA SER A 159 -1.60 -4.21 8.90
C SER A 159 -2.69 -3.30 9.44
N ALA A 160 -3.41 -2.60 8.57
CA ALA A 160 -4.42 -1.61 8.90
C ALA A 160 -5.44 -2.11 9.94
N TRP A 161 -6.06 -3.26 9.67
CA TRP A 161 -7.18 -3.76 10.46
C TRP A 161 -6.82 -4.24 11.88
N TRP A 162 -5.53 -4.28 12.25
CA TRP A 162 -5.10 -4.43 13.65
C TRP A 162 -5.17 -3.14 14.47
N TRP A 163 -5.28 -1.97 13.84
CA TRP A 163 -5.27 -0.69 14.54
C TRP A 163 -6.29 0.34 14.05
N PHE A 164 -6.83 0.24 12.83
CA PHE A 164 -8.00 1.00 12.39
C PHE A 164 -8.88 0.20 11.39
N PRO A 165 -10.20 0.43 11.37
CA PRO A 165 -11.09 -0.22 10.40
C PRO A 165 -10.88 0.34 8.99
N SER A 166 -10.73 -0.54 8.00
CA SER A 166 -10.33 -0.18 6.64
C SER A 166 -11.05 -0.99 5.57
N ASN A 167 -11.03 -0.49 4.34
CA ASN A 167 -11.31 -1.29 3.15
C ASN A 167 -9.97 -1.89 2.68
N ASP A 168 -9.52 -2.98 3.28
CA ASP A 168 -8.09 -3.36 3.32
C ASP A 168 -7.59 -4.04 2.04
N HIS A 169 -7.46 -3.24 0.97
CA HIS A 169 -6.86 -3.71 -0.27
C HIS A 169 -6.14 -2.58 -1.03
N PRO A 170 -5.02 -2.85 -1.72
CA PRO A 170 -4.28 -1.84 -2.48
C PRO A 170 -5.08 -1.11 -3.57
N LEU A 171 -6.21 -1.66 -4.01
CA LEU A 171 -7.13 -1.05 -4.99
C LEU A 171 -7.87 0.18 -4.44
N ASP A 172 -8.09 0.27 -3.14
CA ASP A 172 -8.88 1.36 -2.52
C ASP A 172 -7.96 2.32 -1.75
N LYS A 173 -7.22 3.13 -2.53
CA LYS A 173 -6.27 4.10 -1.97
C LYS A 173 -6.99 5.34 -1.48
N ALA A 174 -6.55 5.86 -0.34
CA ALA A 174 -7.16 7.02 0.29
C ALA A 174 -6.11 7.98 0.87
N THR A 175 -6.56 9.19 1.22
CA THR A 175 -5.75 10.15 1.99
C THR A 175 -5.92 9.94 3.50
N TYR A 176 -4.99 10.42 4.32
CA TYR A 176 -4.99 10.15 5.76
C TYR A 176 -4.70 11.38 6.62
N ASP A 177 -5.48 11.54 7.68
CA ASP A 177 -5.16 12.37 8.84
C ASP A 177 -5.00 11.45 10.06
N VAL A 178 -3.78 11.33 10.59
CA VAL A 178 -3.49 10.53 11.80
C VAL A 178 -3.24 11.46 12.97
N ASN A 179 -4.25 11.60 13.83
CA ASN A 179 -4.20 12.33 15.08
C ASN A 179 -4.02 11.34 16.23
N VAL A 180 -2.84 11.33 16.85
CA VAL A 180 -2.54 10.37 17.93
C VAL A 180 -2.09 11.09 19.20
N ARG A 181 -2.66 10.68 20.33
CA ARG A 181 -2.31 11.16 21.65
C ARG A 181 -1.57 10.09 22.43
N VAL A 182 -0.44 10.46 23.01
CA VAL A 182 0.38 9.62 23.89
C VAL A 182 0.71 10.37 25.19
N PRO A 183 1.08 9.69 26.29
CA PRO A 183 1.56 10.36 27.49
C PRO A 183 2.69 11.34 27.20
N ALA A 184 2.75 12.47 27.92
CA ALA A 184 3.80 13.45 27.71
C ALA A 184 5.20 12.84 27.94
N GLY A 185 6.08 12.98 26.95
CA GLY A 185 7.41 12.37 26.93
C GLY A 185 7.55 11.26 25.88
N GLU A 186 6.44 10.60 25.54
CA GLU A 186 6.36 9.63 24.45
C GLU A 186 6.25 10.34 23.09
N GLN A 187 6.67 9.66 22.03
CA GLN A 187 6.61 10.18 20.66
C GLN A 187 5.75 9.27 19.77
N ALA A 188 5.21 9.86 18.71
CA ALA A 188 4.43 9.15 17.69
C ALA A 188 4.88 9.56 16.28
N VAL A 189 5.13 8.56 15.45
CA VAL A 189 5.59 8.70 14.06
C VAL A 189 4.57 8.03 13.15
N SER A 190 4.20 8.69 12.06
CA SER A 190 3.29 8.16 11.03
C SER A 190 3.65 8.74 9.65
N ASN A 191 2.81 8.47 8.66
CA ASN A 191 3.02 8.87 7.26
C ASN A 191 2.84 10.39 7.04
N GLY A 192 3.45 10.90 5.98
CA GLY A 192 3.30 12.26 5.50
C GLY A 192 3.99 13.33 6.38
N LEU A 193 3.44 14.54 6.35
CA LEU A 193 3.95 15.70 7.07
C LEU A 193 3.43 15.76 8.51
N LEU A 194 4.32 16.04 9.47
CA LEU A 194 3.92 16.41 10.83
C LEU A 194 3.43 17.86 10.83
N LEU A 195 2.12 18.05 10.91
CA LEU A 195 1.49 19.37 10.87
C LEU A 195 1.46 20.06 12.23
N SER A 196 1.28 19.28 13.31
CA SER A 196 1.34 19.83 14.66
C SER A 196 1.76 18.81 15.71
N GLN A 197 2.45 19.33 16.74
CA GLN A 197 2.77 18.62 17.97
C GLN A 197 2.41 19.54 19.14
N ARG A 198 1.55 19.08 20.05
CA ARG A 198 1.09 19.89 21.19
C ARG A 198 0.99 19.08 22.46
N THR A 199 1.63 19.56 23.52
CA THR A 199 1.54 18.94 24.85
C THR A 199 0.58 19.73 25.74
N SER A 200 -0.41 19.04 26.31
CA SER A 200 -1.36 19.62 27.26
C SER A 200 -1.97 18.55 28.16
N GLY A 201 -2.20 18.87 29.43
CA GLY A 201 -2.89 17.97 30.37
C GLY A 201 -2.22 16.61 30.57
N GLY A 202 -0.90 16.53 30.46
CA GLY A 202 -0.14 15.27 30.61
C GLY A 202 -0.08 14.39 29.36
N TRP A 203 -0.60 14.88 28.21
CA TRP A 203 -0.58 14.19 26.93
C TRP A 203 0.11 15.03 25.87
N THR A 204 0.77 14.38 24.91
CA THR A 204 1.26 14.98 23.68
C THR A 204 0.44 14.44 22.50
N ALA A 205 -0.14 15.36 21.73
CA ALA A 205 -0.87 15.06 20.51
C ALA A 205 0.02 15.33 19.30
N TYR A 206 0.05 14.38 18.36
CA TYR A 206 0.73 14.47 17.07
C TYR A 206 -0.32 14.40 15.96
N HIS A 207 -0.22 15.31 15.00
CA HIS A 207 -1.08 15.32 13.81
C HIS A 207 -0.20 15.15 12.57
N TRP A 208 -0.29 13.97 11.98
CA TRP A 208 0.37 13.59 10.73
C TRP A 208 -0.65 13.61 9.59
N ARG A 209 -0.26 14.13 8.41
CA ARG A 209 -1.11 14.19 7.23
C ARG A 209 -0.41 13.64 6.01
N GLN A 210 -1.06 12.69 5.35
CA GLN A 210 -0.73 12.18 4.02
C GLN A 210 -1.80 12.67 3.04
N ASP A 211 -1.44 13.64 2.20
CA ASP A 211 -2.35 14.21 1.19
C ASP A 211 -2.35 13.41 -0.13
N GLU A 212 -1.33 12.59 -0.36
CA GLU A 212 -1.24 11.66 -1.49
C GLU A 212 -1.93 10.32 -1.18
N PRO A 213 -2.83 9.81 -2.05
CA PRO A 213 -3.50 8.54 -1.80
C PRO A 213 -2.54 7.38 -1.57
N GLN A 214 -2.72 6.64 -0.47
CA GLN A 214 -1.93 5.45 -0.12
C GLN A 214 -2.84 4.24 0.10
N ALA A 215 -2.30 3.04 -0.16
CA ALA A 215 -2.93 1.79 0.24
C ALA A 215 -2.96 1.66 1.77
N THR A 216 -3.89 0.88 2.28
CA THR A 216 -4.13 0.71 3.73
C THR A 216 -2.95 0.06 4.45
N TYR A 217 -2.31 -0.95 3.86
CA TYR A 217 -1.14 -1.62 4.46
C TYR A 217 0.08 -0.69 4.60
N LEU A 218 0.16 0.37 3.79
CA LEU A 218 1.22 1.39 3.83
C LEU A 218 1.04 2.39 4.97
N ALA A 219 -0.14 2.44 5.58
CA ALA A 219 -0.39 3.27 6.75
C ALA A 219 0.37 2.69 7.95
N THR A 220 1.17 3.53 8.63
CA THR A 220 1.99 3.10 9.75
C THR A 220 1.80 3.99 10.98
N LEU A 221 1.98 3.37 12.15
CA LEU A 221 2.00 4.05 13.42
C LEU A 221 3.12 3.46 14.27
N ALA A 222 4.08 4.28 14.67
CA ALA A 222 5.17 3.90 15.58
C ALA A 222 5.16 4.80 16.81
N LEU A 223 5.16 4.18 17.99
CA LEU A 223 4.95 4.81 19.29
C LEU A 223 6.06 4.39 20.24
N GLY A 224 6.64 5.34 20.98
CA GLY A 224 7.71 5.11 21.94
C GLY A 224 8.74 6.24 21.96
N HIS A 225 9.96 5.94 22.39
CA HIS A 225 11.07 6.86 22.47
C HIS A 225 12.00 6.75 21.26
N PHE A 226 12.10 7.85 20.51
CA PHE A 226 12.90 7.96 19.30
C PHE A 226 13.86 9.15 19.35
N ALA A 227 15.08 8.91 18.88
CA ALA A 227 16.01 9.95 18.50
C ALA A 227 15.82 10.30 17.03
N PHE A 228 15.53 11.57 16.72
CA PHE A 228 15.21 12.03 15.37
C PHE A 228 16.42 12.61 14.62
N THR A 229 16.47 12.41 13.30
CA THR A 229 17.28 13.21 12.38
C THR A 229 16.39 13.88 11.35
N HIS A 230 16.82 15.06 10.91
CA HIS A 230 16.08 15.88 9.96
C HIS A 230 17.02 16.31 8.83
N SER A 231 16.60 16.09 7.60
CA SER A 231 17.33 16.55 6.41
C SER A 231 16.33 16.88 5.29
N ARG A 232 16.83 17.12 4.08
CA ARG A 232 16.01 17.33 2.89
C ARG A 232 16.66 16.66 1.69
N THR A 233 15.84 16.23 0.74
CA THR A 233 16.33 15.91 -0.62
C THR A 233 16.85 17.18 -1.29
N ARG A 234 17.58 17.04 -2.41
CA ARG A 234 18.02 18.17 -3.23
C ARG A 234 16.86 18.97 -3.83
N THR A 235 15.70 18.34 -4.04
CA THR A 235 14.47 19.02 -4.48
C THR A 235 13.70 19.69 -3.35
N GLY A 236 14.15 19.52 -2.10
CA GLY A 236 13.60 20.20 -0.93
C GLY A 236 12.56 19.41 -0.14
N VAL A 237 12.30 18.13 -0.48
CA VAL A 237 11.38 17.25 0.26
C VAL A 237 11.94 17.03 1.67
N PRO A 238 11.20 17.31 2.75
CA PRO A 238 11.61 17.04 4.13
C PRO A 238 11.81 15.54 4.36
N VAL A 239 12.94 15.19 4.96
CA VAL A 239 13.27 13.83 5.39
C VAL A 239 13.32 13.81 6.91
N ILE A 240 12.55 12.92 7.53
CA ILE A 240 12.53 12.71 8.99
C ILE A 240 12.85 11.25 9.27
N ASN A 241 13.95 10.97 9.96
CA ASN A 241 14.25 9.62 10.42
C ASN A 241 14.11 9.52 11.93
N ALA A 242 13.67 8.36 12.43
CA ALA A 242 13.46 8.09 13.85
C ALA A 242 14.12 6.78 14.26
N TYR A 243 14.95 6.80 15.29
CA TYR A 243 15.67 5.61 15.77
C TYR A 243 15.30 5.35 17.23
N SER A 244 14.81 4.16 17.55
CA SER A 244 14.47 3.82 18.93
C SER A 244 15.70 4.02 19.84
N THR A 245 15.49 4.64 20.99
CA THR A 245 16.57 4.91 21.95
C THR A 245 17.06 3.65 22.66
N ASP A 246 16.31 2.55 22.56
CA ASP A 246 16.59 1.27 23.20
C ASP A 246 17.37 0.30 22.30
N LEU A 247 17.74 0.72 21.09
CA LEU A 247 18.55 -0.08 20.19
C LEU A 247 19.97 -0.31 20.75
N PRO A 248 20.57 -1.49 20.53
CA PRO A 248 22.00 -1.68 20.78
C PRO A 248 22.83 -0.62 20.05
N ALA A 249 23.84 -0.06 20.73
CA ALA A 249 24.59 1.09 20.20
C ALA A 249 25.21 0.84 18.81
N ALA A 250 25.71 -0.38 18.56
CA ALA A 250 26.24 -0.76 17.25
C ALA A 250 25.15 -0.79 16.16
N THR A 251 23.99 -1.39 16.46
CA THR A 251 22.83 -1.41 15.56
C THR A 251 22.33 0.01 15.28
N ALA A 252 22.25 0.87 16.30
CA ALA A 252 21.84 2.27 16.12
C ALA A 252 22.82 3.07 15.24
N ALA A 253 24.13 2.83 15.38
CA ALA A 253 25.15 3.47 14.55
C ALA A 253 25.07 3.01 13.09
N ASN A 254 24.90 1.71 12.86
CA ASN A 254 24.72 1.13 11.55
C ASN A 254 23.43 1.63 10.86
N ALA A 255 22.33 1.65 11.60
CA ALA A 255 21.05 2.19 11.14
C ALA A 255 21.19 3.63 10.65
N ARG A 256 21.86 4.49 11.44
CA ARG A 256 22.14 5.88 11.03
C ARG A 256 23.02 5.95 9.78
N ALA A 257 24.05 5.11 9.67
CA ALA A 257 24.92 5.09 8.50
C ALA A 257 24.18 4.77 7.18
N GLY A 258 23.13 3.94 7.24
CA GLY A 258 22.26 3.63 6.11
C GLY A 258 21.13 4.64 5.91
N VAL A 259 20.25 4.74 6.90
CA VAL A 259 18.96 5.45 6.81
C VAL A 259 19.13 6.97 6.72
N ASP A 260 20.20 7.57 7.27
CA ASP A 260 20.44 9.02 7.08
C ASP A 260 20.79 9.38 5.62
N ARG A 261 21.03 8.38 4.74
CA ARG A 261 21.22 8.56 3.29
C ARG A 261 19.92 8.56 2.49
N THR A 262 18.75 8.51 3.12
CA THR A 262 17.44 8.51 2.42
C THR A 262 17.32 9.59 1.36
N GLY A 263 17.70 10.85 1.69
CA GLY A 263 17.60 11.95 0.73
C GLY A 263 18.48 11.74 -0.52
N GLU A 264 19.69 11.23 -0.34
CA GLU A 264 20.65 10.94 -1.41
C GLU A 264 20.12 9.82 -2.33
N ILE A 265 19.59 8.76 -1.74
CA ILE A 265 19.04 7.62 -2.48
C ILE A 265 17.79 8.04 -3.26
N ILE A 266 16.87 8.81 -2.66
CA ILE A 266 15.70 9.35 -3.35
C ILE A 266 16.13 10.21 -4.55
N ASP A 267 17.11 11.08 -4.37
CA ASP A 267 17.62 11.93 -5.46
C ASP A 267 18.22 11.08 -6.60
N PHE A 268 18.92 10.00 -6.28
CA PHE A 268 19.46 9.06 -7.25
C PHE A 268 18.35 8.28 -7.99
N LEU A 269 17.44 7.64 -7.25
CA LEU A 269 16.33 6.85 -7.81
C LEU A 269 15.42 7.73 -8.69
N SER A 270 15.26 9.01 -8.33
CA SER A 270 14.52 9.97 -9.13
C SER A 270 15.10 10.16 -10.56
N THR A 271 16.40 9.89 -10.76
CA THR A 271 17.02 9.95 -12.09
C THR A 271 16.58 8.79 -13.00
N TRP A 272 16.13 7.68 -12.41
CA TRP A 272 15.64 6.47 -13.06
C TRP A 272 14.12 6.44 -13.17
N PHE A 273 13.41 6.68 -12.07
CA PHE A 273 11.96 6.49 -11.96
C PHE A 273 11.15 7.77 -12.20
N GLY A 274 11.79 8.94 -12.23
CA GLY A 274 11.12 10.23 -12.37
C GLY A 274 11.01 10.96 -11.03
N PRO A 275 10.30 12.10 -10.96
CA PRO A 275 10.18 12.89 -9.74
C PRO A 275 9.66 12.04 -8.56
N TYR A 276 10.19 12.27 -7.36
CA TYR A 276 9.66 11.67 -6.13
C TYR A 276 8.17 12.01 -5.97
N PRO A 277 7.29 11.04 -5.66
CA PRO A 277 5.86 11.24 -5.79
C PRO A 277 5.18 11.90 -4.58
N PHE A 278 5.87 12.01 -3.44
CA PHE A 278 5.27 12.48 -2.18
C PHE A 278 5.93 13.76 -1.63
N ASP A 279 5.26 14.41 -0.70
CA ASP A 279 5.72 15.66 -0.07
C ASP A 279 6.60 15.47 1.17
N ALA A 280 6.74 14.25 1.66
CA ALA A 280 7.53 13.87 2.82
C ALA A 280 8.31 12.57 2.56
N ALA A 281 9.41 12.37 3.26
CA ALA A 281 10.21 11.16 3.18
C ALA A 281 10.87 10.81 4.53
N GLY A 282 11.50 9.64 4.59
CA GLY A 282 12.27 9.15 5.72
C GLY A 282 11.89 7.74 6.12
N GLY A 283 12.34 7.33 7.29
CA GLY A 283 11.99 6.03 7.86
C GLY A 283 12.29 5.92 9.33
N TYR A 284 11.99 4.78 9.92
CA TYR A 284 12.19 4.56 11.34
C TYR A 284 12.70 3.16 11.66
N VAL A 285 13.47 3.06 12.73
CA VAL A 285 14.07 1.81 13.21
C VAL A 285 13.63 1.57 14.65
N PRO A 286 12.56 0.79 14.87
CA PRO A 286 12.09 0.46 16.21
C PRO A 286 12.86 -0.72 16.80
N ASN A 287 12.73 -0.93 18.11
CA ASN A 287 13.30 -2.10 18.79
C ASN A 287 12.27 -3.24 18.82
N VAL A 288 12.19 -3.99 17.72
CA VAL A 288 11.26 -5.12 17.52
C VAL A 288 12.01 -6.36 17.00
N PRO A 289 11.55 -7.58 17.32
CA PRO A 289 12.18 -8.82 16.85
C PRO A 289 11.70 -9.23 15.45
N THR A 290 11.66 -8.30 14.49
CA THR A 290 11.26 -8.59 13.10
C THR A 290 12.48 -8.84 12.21
N HIS A 291 12.28 -9.51 11.08
CA HIS A 291 13.34 -9.79 10.09
C HIS A 291 13.04 -9.24 8.70
N PHE A 292 11.94 -8.49 8.55
CA PHE A 292 11.54 -7.81 7.31
C PHE A 292 11.52 -6.29 7.53
N SER A 293 11.64 -5.54 6.44
CA SER A 293 11.36 -4.10 6.38
C SER A 293 10.13 -3.90 5.50
N LEU A 294 9.50 -2.74 5.61
CA LEU A 294 8.28 -2.42 4.87
C LEU A 294 8.35 -0.98 4.37
N GLU A 295 7.95 -0.80 3.12
CA GLU A 295 8.01 0.44 2.36
C GLU A 295 7.03 1.53 2.80
N ALA A 296 6.36 1.39 3.95
CA ALA A 296 5.31 2.29 4.45
C ALA A 296 5.44 3.73 3.94
N GLN A 297 4.46 4.16 3.13
CA GLN A 297 4.56 5.34 2.27
C GLN A 297 5.10 6.56 3.01
N THR A 298 6.15 7.21 2.49
CA THR A 298 6.90 8.36 3.09
C THR A 298 7.63 8.10 4.42
N ARG A 299 7.42 6.95 5.07
CA ARG A 299 7.90 6.64 6.43
C ARG A 299 8.24 5.16 6.55
N VAL A 300 9.25 4.72 5.81
CA VAL A 300 9.68 3.33 5.73
C VAL A 300 9.95 2.74 7.11
N PHE A 301 9.42 1.55 7.38
CA PHE A 301 9.74 0.73 8.54
C PHE A 301 10.99 -0.11 8.24
N TYR A 302 12.02 0.00 9.07
CA TYR A 302 13.20 -0.86 8.96
C TYR A 302 13.35 -1.76 10.18
N SER A 303 13.44 -3.07 9.95
CA SER A 303 13.81 -4.00 11.01
C SER A 303 15.21 -3.69 11.57
N PRO A 304 15.39 -3.72 12.90
CA PRO A 304 16.73 -3.57 13.49
C PRO A 304 17.69 -4.72 13.09
N ALA A 305 17.18 -5.88 12.65
CA ALA A 305 18.00 -7.01 12.21
C ALA A 305 18.82 -6.68 10.96
N VAL A 306 18.31 -5.81 10.07
CA VAL A 306 19.00 -5.32 8.87
C VAL A 306 20.33 -4.63 9.22
N PHE A 307 20.36 -3.95 10.37
CA PHE A 307 21.49 -3.14 10.83
C PHE A 307 22.37 -3.84 11.87
N ALA A 308 22.13 -5.13 12.15
CA ALA A 308 22.87 -5.87 13.17
C ALA A 308 24.38 -5.94 12.87
N THR A 309 24.75 -6.09 11.60
CA THR A 309 26.15 -6.27 11.17
C THR A 309 26.58 -5.39 10.01
N THR A 310 25.68 -4.65 9.37
CA THR A 310 25.96 -3.80 8.20
C THR A 310 25.16 -2.50 8.28
N ASP A 311 25.43 -1.54 7.39
CA ASP A 311 24.63 -0.32 7.24
C ASP A 311 23.25 -0.54 6.59
N GLY A 312 22.93 -1.76 6.15
CA GLY A 312 21.64 -2.09 5.55
C GLY A 312 21.35 -1.37 4.23
N ILE A 313 22.36 -0.76 3.58
CA ILE A 313 22.11 0.21 2.51
C ILE A 313 21.40 -0.39 1.28
N GLY A 314 21.55 -1.70 1.04
CA GLY A 314 20.83 -2.42 -0.01
C GLY A 314 19.31 -2.44 0.27
N THR A 315 18.93 -2.83 1.49
CA THR A 315 17.54 -2.79 1.97
C THR A 315 17.02 -1.35 1.96
N VAL A 316 17.78 -0.37 2.46
CA VAL A 316 17.36 1.05 2.41
C VAL A 316 17.03 1.49 0.98
N ALA A 317 17.85 1.10 -0.02
CA ALA A 317 17.57 1.42 -1.42
C ALA A 317 16.40 0.64 -2.02
N HIS A 318 16.19 -0.62 -1.58
CA HIS A 318 15.03 -1.43 -1.94
C HIS A 318 13.74 -0.76 -1.45
N GLU A 319 13.62 -0.50 -0.14
CA GLU A 319 12.43 0.13 0.44
C GLU A 319 12.12 1.51 -0.16
N LEU A 320 13.16 2.31 -0.45
CA LEU A 320 12.97 3.61 -1.08
C LEU A 320 12.58 3.52 -2.56
N SER A 321 12.82 2.40 -3.23
CA SER A 321 12.37 2.18 -4.61
C SER A 321 10.87 1.92 -4.68
N HIS A 322 10.30 1.27 -3.66
CA HIS A 322 8.85 1.06 -3.57
C HIS A 322 8.03 2.35 -3.53
N GLN A 323 8.64 3.47 -3.11
CA GLN A 323 7.98 4.78 -3.15
C GLN A 323 7.45 5.13 -4.56
N TRP A 324 8.02 4.57 -5.63
CA TRP A 324 7.47 4.61 -6.99
C TRP A 324 6.78 3.29 -7.41
N TRP A 325 7.28 2.15 -6.95
CA TRP A 325 6.87 0.80 -7.36
C TRP A 325 6.22 0.04 -6.21
N GLY A 326 4.93 0.29 -5.97
CA GLY A 326 4.17 -0.20 -4.83
C GLY A 326 3.36 0.91 -4.18
N ASP A 327 4.01 2.01 -3.83
CA ASP A 327 3.34 3.11 -3.13
C ASP A 327 2.64 4.07 -4.09
N ASP A 328 3.36 4.67 -5.06
CA ASP A 328 2.74 5.57 -6.04
C ASP A 328 1.80 4.79 -6.97
N VAL A 329 2.33 3.69 -7.51
CA VAL A 329 1.58 2.72 -8.32
C VAL A 329 1.44 1.42 -7.53
N SER A 330 0.26 1.21 -6.97
CA SER A 330 -0.04 0.01 -6.18
C SER A 330 -0.56 -1.13 -7.04
N LEU A 331 -0.62 -2.33 -6.47
CA LEU A 331 -1.11 -3.50 -7.19
C LEU A 331 -2.60 -3.38 -7.50
N ALA A 332 -3.01 -3.77 -8.71
CA ALA A 332 -4.43 -4.02 -8.98
C ALA A 332 -4.89 -5.37 -8.42
N ARG A 333 -3.97 -6.34 -8.33
CA ARG A 333 -4.16 -7.66 -7.72
C ARG A 333 -2.87 -8.11 -7.07
N TRP A 334 -2.96 -8.86 -5.98
CA TRP A 334 -1.78 -9.41 -5.29
C TRP A 334 -0.96 -10.38 -6.15
N SER A 335 -1.58 -11.03 -7.15
CA SER A 335 -0.85 -11.84 -8.13
C SER A 335 0.19 -11.03 -8.94
N ASP A 336 0.02 -9.71 -9.06
CA ASP A 336 0.92 -8.83 -9.80
C ASP A 336 2.15 -8.36 -8.95
N ILE A 337 2.37 -8.90 -7.74
CA ILE A 337 3.38 -8.48 -6.75
C ILE A 337 4.81 -8.32 -7.31
N TRP A 338 5.17 -9.03 -8.39
CA TRP A 338 6.43 -8.83 -9.12
C TRP A 338 6.66 -7.37 -9.53
N LEU A 339 5.61 -6.60 -9.85
CA LEU A 339 5.72 -5.19 -10.20
C LEU A 339 6.25 -4.33 -9.05
N ASN A 340 6.00 -4.71 -7.80
CA ASN A 340 6.55 -4.04 -6.63
C ASN A 340 7.95 -4.60 -6.37
N GLU A 341 8.02 -5.89 -6.04
CA GLU A 341 9.21 -6.51 -5.44
C GLU A 341 10.37 -6.69 -6.42
N GLY A 342 10.06 -7.03 -7.67
CA GLY A 342 11.05 -7.12 -8.72
C GLY A 342 11.70 -5.75 -8.98
N PHE A 343 10.90 -4.68 -9.03
CA PHE A 343 11.40 -3.34 -9.31
C PHE A 343 12.11 -2.70 -8.11
N ALA A 344 11.67 -2.97 -6.89
CA ALA A 344 12.38 -2.55 -5.69
C ALA A 344 13.74 -3.23 -5.58
N THR A 345 13.79 -4.54 -5.81
CA THR A 345 15.04 -5.32 -5.89
C THR A 345 15.96 -4.77 -6.97
N TYR A 346 15.44 -4.52 -8.17
CA TYR A 346 16.19 -3.92 -9.27
C TYR A 346 16.68 -2.50 -8.94
N GLY A 347 15.90 -1.71 -8.21
CA GLY A 347 16.29 -0.38 -7.70
C GLY A 347 17.50 -0.44 -6.77
N SER A 348 17.56 -1.45 -5.90
CA SER A 348 18.74 -1.71 -5.06
C SER A 348 19.99 -2.06 -5.90
N TRP A 349 19.83 -2.75 -7.03
CA TRP A 349 20.94 -3.07 -7.93
C TRP A 349 21.44 -1.83 -8.69
N LEU A 350 20.53 -0.95 -9.13
CA LEU A 350 20.89 0.36 -9.70
C LEU A 350 21.72 1.17 -8.71
N TRP A 351 21.33 1.15 -7.43
CA TRP A 351 22.09 1.81 -6.38
C TRP A 351 23.46 1.16 -6.14
N ALA A 352 23.54 -0.17 -6.13
CA ALA A 352 24.82 -0.88 -6.03
C ALA A 352 25.78 -0.52 -7.18
N GLU A 353 25.28 -0.44 -8.41
CA GLU A 353 26.04 0.03 -9.58
C GLU A 353 26.51 1.48 -9.40
N HIS A 354 25.65 2.37 -8.90
CA HIS A 354 26.03 3.74 -8.58
C HIS A 354 27.16 3.82 -7.54
N GLN A 355 27.18 2.91 -6.58
CA GLN A 355 28.25 2.77 -5.59
C GLN A 355 29.50 2.03 -6.11
N GLY A 356 29.52 1.60 -7.37
CA GLY A 356 30.65 0.87 -7.95
C GLY A 356 30.79 -0.57 -7.44
N LYS A 357 29.72 -1.18 -6.92
CA LYS A 357 29.71 -2.55 -6.37
C LYS A 357 29.47 -3.65 -7.42
N GLY A 358 29.54 -3.30 -8.70
CA GLY A 358 29.24 -4.18 -9.83
C GLY A 358 28.14 -3.58 -10.71
N THR A 359 28.19 -3.85 -12.01
CA THR A 359 27.12 -3.41 -12.92
C THR A 359 25.84 -4.19 -12.67
N VAL A 360 24.69 -3.61 -13.02
CA VAL A 360 23.41 -4.34 -12.86
C VAL A 360 23.39 -5.64 -13.66
N GLN A 361 24.02 -5.67 -14.84
CA GLN A 361 24.17 -6.91 -15.62
C GLN A 361 25.03 -7.96 -14.90
N GLN A 362 26.10 -7.55 -14.22
CA GLN A 362 26.95 -8.47 -13.44
C GLN A 362 26.19 -9.06 -12.26
N ILE A 363 25.42 -8.22 -11.54
CA ILE A 363 24.59 -8.66 -10.42
C ILE A 363 23.52 -9.64 -10.93
N ALA A 364 22.79 -9.29 -11.99
CA ALA A 364 21.77 -10.17 -12.58
C ALA A 364 22.34 -11.52 -13.05
N ARG A 365 23.54 -11.52 -13.65
CA ARG A 365 24.26 -12.73 -14.06
C ARG A 365 24.59 -13.59 -12.85
N GLN A 366 25.15 -13.00 -11.80
CA GLN A 366 25.48 -13.69 -10.55
C GLN A 366 24.24 -14.30 -9.90
N THR A 367 23.15 -13.55 -9.78
CA THR A 367 21.87 -14.04 -9.25
C THR A 367 21.35 -15.20 -10.09
N TYR A 368 21.26 -15.05 -11.41
CA TYR A 368 20.80 -16.11 -12.31
C TYR A 368 21.68 -17.39 -12.22
N ASP A 369 22.99 -17.25 -12.07
CA ASP A 369 23.92 -18.39 -12.00
C ASP A 369 23.96 -19.04 -10.60
N SER A 370 23.51 -18.34 -9.55
CA SER A 370 23.48 -18.86 -8.19
C SER A 370 22.44 -19.97 -7.96
N TYR A 371 21.39 -20.01 -8.77
CA TYR A 371 20.34 -21.03 -8.71
C TYR A 371 20.50 -22.08 -9.83
N PRO A 372 20.78 -23.35 -9.53
CA PRO A 372 20.79 -24.45 -10.50
C PRO A 372 19.46 -24.57 -11.28
N ALA A 373 19.47 -25.22 -12.45
CA ALA A 373 18.28 -25.29 -13.31
C ALA A 373 17.11 -26.11 -12.72
N ASP A 374 17.42 -27.04 -11.81
CA ASP A 374 16.49 -27.90 -11.09
C ASP A 374 16.08 -27.34 -9.71
N ASP A 375 16.55 -26.14 -9.36
CA ASP A 375 16.20 -25.48 -8.11
C ASP A 375 14.70 -25.10 -8.07
N PRO A 376 13.97 -25.38 -6.97
CA PRO A 376 12.57 -24.99 -6.80
C PRO A 376 12.29 -23.50 -7.03
N PHE A 377 13.28 -22.63 -6.84
CA PHE A 377 13.25 -21.20 -7.18
C PHE A 377 12.69 -20.94 -8.59
N TRP A 378 13.03 -21.78 -9.57
CA TRP A 378 12.57 -21.62 -10.95
C TRP A 378 11.15 -22.11 -11.21
N THR A 379 10.53 -22.79 -10.24
CA THR A 379 9.15 -23.29 -10.36
C THR A 379 8.11 -22.27 -9.92
N VAL A 380 8.50 -21.25 -9.16
CA VAL A 380 7.65 -20.12 -8.81
C VAL A 380 7.51 -19.20 -10.01
N GLU A 381 6.27 -18.87 -10.38
CA GLU A 381 5.93 -17.95 -11.48
C GLU A 381 5.79 -16.53 -10.92
N PRO A 382 6.74 -15.59 -11.14
CA PRO A 382 6.64 -14.27 -10.54
C PRO A 382 5.39 -13.48 -10.94
N GLY A 383 4.80 -13.78 -12.10
CA GLY A 383 3.57 -13.12 -12.55
C GLY A 383 2.27 -13.69 -11.98
N ASP A 384 2.34 -14.82 -11.27
CA ASP A 384 1.23 -15.43 -10.52
C ASP A 384 1.81 -16.44 -9.50
N PRO A 385 2.51 -15.96 -8.45
CA PRO A 385 3.27 -16.85 -7.56
C PRO A 385 2.38 -17.76 -6.71
N GLY A 386 1.12 -17.39 -6.51
CA GLY A 386 0.17 -17.93 -5.55
C GLY A 386 0.23 -17.19 -4.21
N PRO A 387 -0.87 -17.15 -3.43
CA PRO A 387 -0.96 -16.38 -2.19
C PRO A 387 0.08 -16.79 -1.14
N ALA A 388 0.46 -18.07 -1.12
CA ALA A 388 1.46 -18.59 -0.17
C ALA A 388 2.92 -18.31 -0.55
N ARG A 389 3.17 -17.81 -1.77
CA ARG A 389 4.52 -17.64 -2.34
C ARG A 389 4.76 -16.24 -2.90
N GLN A 390 3.84 -15.31 -2.65
CA GLN A 390 3.92 -13.95 -3.20
C GLN A 390 5.13 -13.16 -2.70
N PHE A 391 5.74 -13.61 -1.59
CA PHE A 391 6.98 -13.06 -1.05
C PHE A 391 8.14 -14.09 -1.06
N ASP A 392 8.08 -15.13 -1.90
CA ASP A 392 9.23 -16.03 -2.10
C ASP A 392 10.35 -15.29 -2.86
N ASP A 393 11.61 -15.65 -2.59
CA ASP A 393 12.81 -15.06 -3.23
C ASP A 393 12.72 -14.98 -4.77
N ALA A 394 11.99 -15.90 -5.41
CA ALA A 394 11.76 -15.89 -6.86
C ALA A 394 11.00 -14.64 -7.36
N VAL A 395 10.11 -14.07 -6.56
CA VAL A 395 9.41 -12.83 -6.93
C VAL A 395 10.40 -11.66 -6.96
N TYR A 396 11.34 -11.63 -6.01
CA TYR A 396 12.37 -10.59 -5.86
C TYR A 396 13.52 -10.77 -6.86
N ASP A 397 14.30 -11.84 -6.69
CA ASP A 397 15.56 -12.08 -7.41
C ASP A 397 15.29 -12.40 -8.88
N ARG A 398 14.47 -13.42 -9.16
CA ARG A 398 14.12 -13.76 -10.55
C ARG A 398 13.32 -12.62 -11.18
N GLY A 399 12.52 -11.90 -10.40
CA GLY A 399 11.84 -10.69 -10.85
C GLY A 399 12.80 -9.59 -11.32
N ALA A 400 13.83 -9.28 -10.55
CA ALA A 400 14.86 -8.30 -10.91
C ALA A 400 15.74 -8.78 -12.08
N VAL A 401 16.06 -10.08 -12.16
CA VAL A 401 16.72 -10.66 -13.35
C VAL A 401 15.84 -10.48 -14.59
N ALA A 402 14.54 -10.71 -14.51
CA ALA A 402 13.60 -10.48 -15.61
C ALA A 402 13.62 -9.00 -16.05
N ILE A 403 13.67 -8.05 -15.11
CA ILE A 403 13.75 -6.62 -15.44
C ILE A 403 15.07 -6.27 -16.14
N GLN A 404 16.20 -6.81 -15.69
CA GLN A 404 17.48 -6.64 -16.38
C GLN A 404 17.46 -7.29 -17.79
N ALA A 405 16.86 -8.47 -17.92
CA ALA A 405 16.67 -9.13 -19.21
C ALA A 405 15.82 -8.26 -20.15
N LEU A 406 14.75 -7.65 -19.64
CA LEU A 406 13.91 -6.72 -20.39
C LEU A 406 14.72 -5.53 -20.88
N ARG A 407 15.51 -4.90 -20.00
CA ARG A 407 16.41 -3.77 -20.35
C ARG A 407 17.32 -4.13 -21.52
N THR A 408 17.92 -5.32 -21.48
CA THR A 408 18.78 -5.81 -22.56
C THR A 408 18.00 -6.06 -23.86
N THR A 409 16.80 -6.64 -23.78
CA THR A 409 15.95 -6.95 -24.93
C THR A 409 15.46 -5.68 -25.65
N ILE A 410 14.93 -4.70 -24.92
CA ILE A 410 14.36 -3.51 -25.54
C ILE A 410 15.40 -2.40 -25.76
N GLY A 411 16.53 -2.46 -25.05
CA GLY A 411 17.60 -1.48 -25.10
C GLY A 411 17.42 -0.34 -24.09
N GLU A 412 18.54 0.34 -23.79
CA GLU A 412 18.63 1.36 -22.73
C GLU A 412 17.61 2.49 -22.86
N ARG A 413 17.44 3.03 -24.07
CA ARG A 413 16.59 4.21 -24.30
C ARG A 413 15.11 3.94 -24.02
N PRO A 414 14.45 2.94 -24.63
CA PRO A 414 13.06 2.63 -24.30
C PRO A 414 12.90 2.13 -22.86
N PHE A 415 13.89 1.43 -22.30
CA PHE A 415 13.84 1.01 -20.89
C PHE A 415 13.85 2.20 -19.93
N ARG A 416 14.75 3.18 -20.10
CA ARG A 416 14.74 4.41 -19.30
C ARG A 416 13.45 5.22 -19.46
N ALA A 417 12.87 5.22 -20.67
CA ALA A 417 11.58 5.87 -20.89
C ALA A 417 10.45 5.12 -20.16
N LEU A 418 10.47 3.79 -20.17
CA LEU A 418 9.50 2.93 -19.49
C LEU A 418 9.49 3.19 -17.98
N LEU A 419 10.66 3.15 -17.34
CA LEU A 419 10.78 3.34 -15.89
C LEU A 419 10.28 4.71 -15.39
N LYS A 420 10.31 5.74 -16.23
CA LYS A 420 9.76 7.07 -15.90
C LYS A 420 8.28 7.19 -16.25
N ALA A 421 7.88 6.57 -17.34
CA ALA A 421 6.55 6.75 -17.88
C ALA A 421 5.51 5.84 -17.21
N TRP A 422 5.94 4.79 -16.49
CA TRP A 422 5.05 3.95 -15.70
C TRP A 422 4.51 4.69 -14.46
N PRO A 423 5.34 5.14 -13.48
CA PRO A 423 4.85 5.93 -12.35
C PRO A 423 4.09 7.18 -12.78
N ALA A 424 4.57 7.89 -13.82
CA ALA A 424 3.89 9.09 -14.30
C ALA A 424 2.47 8.84 -14.88
N ARG A 425 2.19 7.64 -15.42
CA ARG A 425 0.87 7.31 -16.00
C ARG A 425 -0.11 6.78 -14.98
N HIS A 426 0.39 6.07 -13.97
CA HIS A 426 -0.41 5.40 -12.95
C HIS A 426 -0.33 6.09 -11.58
N ARG A 427 0.13 7.34 -11.56
CA ARG A 427 0.36 8.12 -10.33
C ARG A 427 -0.84 8.07 -9.40
N TYR A 428 -0.59 7.70 -8.15
CA TYR A 428 -1.57 7.48 -7.07
C TYR A 428 -2.66 6.45 -7.35
N GLY A 429 -2.49 5.62 -8.37
CA GLY A 429 -3.44 4.59 -8.77
C GLY A 429 -2.84 3.20 -8.66
N ASN A 430 -3.33 2.33 -9.54
CA ASN A 430 -2.94 0.93 -9.59
C ASN A 430 -2.44 0.55 -10.99
N GLY A 431 -1.73 -0.57 -11.08
CA GLY A 431 -1.27 -1.14 -12.34
C GLY A 431 -1.29 -2.66 -12.36
N THR A 432 -1.35 -3.22 -13.57
CA THR A 432 -1.28 -4.66 -13.85
C THR A 432 -0.05 -5.01 -14.68
N ILE A 433 0.40 -6.27 -14.64
CA ILE A 433 1.49 -6.74 -15.51
C ILE A 433 1.14 -6.57 -16.99
N ALA A 434 -0.14 -6.74 -17.36
CA ALA A 434 -0.62 -6.58 -18.73
C ALA A 434 -0.46 -5.14 -19.24
N GLU A 435 -0.79 -4.14 -18.41
CA GLU A 435 -0.58 -2.72 -18.75
C GLU A 435 0.91 -2.37 -18.83
N PHE A 436 1.73 -2.91 -17.92
CA PHE A 436 3.18 -2.71 -17.95
C PHE A 436 3.79 -3.25 -19.24
N ARG A 437 3.41 -4.48 -19.62
CA ARG A 437 3.80 -5.08 -20.89
C ARG A 437 3.37 -4.22 -22.07
N ALA A 438 2.11 -3.81 -22.14
CA ALA A 438 1.59 -3.00 -23.23
C ALA A 438 2.35 -1.67 -23.37
N LEU A 439 2.76 -1.08 -22.25
CA LEU A 439 3.58 0.12 -22.26
C LEU A 439 5.01 -0.15 -22.77
N ALA A 440 5.63 -1.25 -22.32
CA ALA A 440 6.95 -1.66 -22.79
C ALA A 440 6.96 -1.93 -24.31
N GLU A 441 5.96 -2.63 -24.84
CA GLU A 441 5.77 -2.89 -26.28
C GLU A 441 5.60 -1.57 -27.05
N LYS A 442 4.76 -0.66 -26.56
CA LYS A 442 4.54 0.66 -27.17
C LYS A 442 5.82 1.50 -27.26
N LEU A 443 6.65 1.48 -26.22
CA LEU A 443 7.88 2.30 -26.17
C LEU A 443 9.03 1.68 -26.95
N SER A 444 9.10 0.34 -27.01
CA SER A 444 10.16 -0.39 -27.69
C SER A 444 9.86 -0.66 -29.17
N GLY A 445 8.58 -0.71 -29.55
CA GLY A 445 8.14 -1.17 -30.87
C GLY A 445 8.28 -2.68 -31.09
N GLN A 446 8.49 -3.47 -30.03
CA GLN A 446 8.69 -4.92 -30.08
C GLN A 446 7.46 -5.65 -29.50
N ASP A 447 7.16 -6.85 -29.99
CA ASP A 447 6.22 -7.78 -29.33
C ASP A 447 6.95 -8.50 -28.19
N LEU A 448 6.42 -8.40 -26.96
CA LEU A 448 7.07 -8.92 -25.76
C LEU A 448 6.31 -10.10 -25.14
N GLY A 449 5.33 -10.68 -25.85
CA GLY A 449 4.54 -11.79 -25.33
C GLY A 449 5.36 -13.00 -24.96
N GLY A 450 6.24 -13.45 -25.86
CA GLY A 450 7.15 -14.56 -25.59
C GLY A 450 8.14 -14.25 -24.46
N PHE A 451 8.56 -12.98 -24.33
CA PHE A 451 9.44 -12.55 -23.26
C PHE A 451 8.77 -12.69 -21.89
N PHE A 452 7.61 -12.07 -21.69
CA PHE A 452 6.90 -12.12 -20.41
C PHE A 452 6.43 -13.54 -20.07
N GLN A 453 6.01 -14.33 -21.07
CA GLN A 453 5.70 -15.75 -20.85
C GLN A 453 6.90 -16.52 -20.29
N THR A 454 8.08 -16.32 -20.86
CA THR A 454 9.30 -17.03 -20.43
C THR A 454 9.71 -16.63 -19.02
N TRP A 455 9.70 -15.33 -18.71
CA TRP A 455 10.25 -14.83 -17.46
C TRP A 455 9.29 -14.90 -16.28
N LEU A 456 7.99 -14.65 -16.51
CA LEU A 456 7.01 -14.51 -15.43
C LEU A 456 6.08 -15.72 -15.26
N TYR A 457 5.82 -16.49 -16.32
CA TYR A 457 4.74 -17.50 -16.35
C TYR A 457 5.20 -18.90 -16.80
N THR A 458 6.52 -19.14 -16.86
CA THR A 458 7.07 -20.46 -17.18
C THR A 458 7.81 -21.00 -15.96
N PRO A 459 7.39 -22.12 -15.37
CA PRO A 459 7.99 -22.67 -14.14
C PRO A 459 9.28 -23.46 -14.45
N ALA A 460 10.22 -22.82 -15.15
CA ALA A 460 11.54 -23.36 -15.45
C ALA A 460 12.57 -22.22 -15.62
N LYS A 461 13.85 -22.56 -15.42
CA LYS A 461 14.97 -21.63 -15.66
C LYS A 461 14.99 -21.22 -17.15
N PRO A 462 14.93 -19.92 -17.48
CA PRO A 462 15.09 -19.46 -18.86
C PRO A 462 16.42 -19.95 -19.44
N ALA A 463 16.44 -20.50 -20.65
CA ALA A 463 17.65 -21.13 -21.20
C ALA A 463 18.84 -20.18 -21.39
N VAL A 464 18.57 -18.89 -21.57
CA VAL A 464 19.58 -17.85 -21.78
C VAL A 464 19.18 -16.59 -21.03
N LEU A 465 20.15 -15.93 -20.39
CA LEU A 465 20.03 -14.57 -19.89
C LEU A 465 20.48 -13.59 -21.00
N PRO A 466 19.61 -12.70 -21.52
CA PRO A 466 20.01 -11.71 -22.51
C PRO A 466 21.19 -10.84 -22.05
N GLY A 467 22.16 -10.64 -22.95
CA GLY A 467 23.36 -9.83 -22.69
C GLY A 467 24.52 -10.60 -22.05
N GLY A 468 24.45 -11.94 -22.07
CA GLY A 468 25.51 -12.86 -21.67
C GLY A 468 25.98 -13.76 -22.80
#